data_AF-A0A662AA93-F1
#
_entry.id   AF-A0A662AA93-F1
#
_cell.length_a   1.000
_cell.length_b   1.000
_cell.length_c   1.000
_cell.angle_alpha   90.00
_cell.angle_beta   90.00
_cell.angle_gamma   90.00
#
_symmetry.space_group_name_H-M   'P 1'
#
loop_
_entity.id
_entity.type
_entity.pdbx_description
1 polymer ?
#
loop_
_entity_poly.entity_id
_entity_poly.type
_entity_poly.pdbx_seq_one_letter_code
_entity_poly.pdbx_strand_id
1 'polypeptide(L)'
;MKKFLLIILSSFFITNFSHSQVVGSRFEKLAKLYNEKRYEDCLYKSDTYTYKDKTKREAEPYLYMSMCYYQISKMEDPDILEDYPKALKNSIKYLIKFKRKDKKDEYFTKNIDFVNKIGKLIIDEANNYYKDKNYRKAATHFKQYSKLFPEDNNIKYMIGACGMLANNYSEGQKYISEAIVTLVEDYKSEKSLKNINTSKILEEAFILYSSYLVNDKKIDSAKSTINIAKQFFPNSGNITIQYNVINKVK
;
A
#
# COMPACT_ATOMS: atom_id res chain seq x y z
N MET A 1 5.37 54.33 -34.46
CA MET A 1 6.31 53.25 -34.85
C MET A 1 6.84 52.57 -33.60
N LYS A 2 6.55 51.26 -33.49
CA LYS A 2 7.26 50.19 -32.79
C LYS A 2 8.12 50.54 -31.55
N LYS A 3 7.74 49.96 -30.41
CA LYS A 3 8.56 48.96 -29.70
C LYS A 3 7.69 48.23 -28.67
N PHE A 4 7.16 47.09 -29.08
CA PHE A 4 6.61 46.05 -28.20
C PHE A 4 7.80 45.38 -27.52
N LEU A 5 7.91 45.46 -26.19
CA LEU A 5 8.91 44.74 -25.42
C LEU A 5 8.31 43.39 -25.02
N LEU A 6 8.52 42.36 -25.84
CA LEU A 6 8.18 40.98 -25.53
C LEU A 6 9.32 40.40 -24.68
N ILE A 7 9.09 40.29 -23.37
CA ILE A 7 9.94 39.50 -22.47
C ILE A 7 9.47 38.05 -22.60
N ILE A 8 10.22 37.25 -23.37
CA ILE A 8 10.05 35.79 -23.41
C ILE A 8 10.73 35.24 -22.16
N LEU A 9 9.93 34.94 -21.14
CA LEU A 9 10.36 34.18 -19.98
C LEU A 9 10.49 32.71 -20.42
N SER A 10 11.67 32.28 -20.85
CA SER A 10 11.96 30.87 -21.08
C SER A 10 12.03 30.14 -19.73
N SER A 11 10.89 29.68 -19.23
CA SER A 11 10.81 28.67 -18.18
C SER A 11 11.37 27.37 -18.73
N PHE A 12 12.67 27.16 -18.54
CA PHE A 12 13.29 25.84 -18.65
C PHE A 12 12.63 24.95 -17.58
N PHE A 13 11.59 24.21 -17.98
CA PHE A 13 11.12 23.07 -17.21
C PHE A 13 12.24 22.03 -17.25
N ILE A 14 13.15 22.11 -16.28
CA ILE A 14 14.01 20.98 -15.94
C ILE A 14 13.07 19.93 -15.36
N THR A 15 12.56 19.05 -16.22
CA THR A 15 11.98 17.80 -15.77
C THR A 15 13.10 17.03 -15.08
N ASN A 16 13.09 17.03 -13.75
CA ASN A 16 13.90 16.11 -12.97
C ASN A 16 13.47 14.68 -13.33
N PHE A 17 14.10 14.10 -14.35
CA PHE A 17 14.08 12.66 -14.56
C PHE A 17 14.94 12.06 -13.45
N SER A 18 14.30 11.78 -12.30
CA SER A 18 14.91 10.97 -11.26
C SER A 18 15.27 9.62 -11.86
N HIS A 19 16.57 9.39 -12.06
CA HIS A 19 17.13 8.10 -12.46
C HIS A 19 16.92 7.13 -11.30
N SER A 20 15.76 6.49 -11.26
CA SER A 20 15.37 5.58 -10.18
C SER A 20 16.00 4.20 -10.41
N GLN A 21 17.33 4.10 -10.32
CA GLN A 21 18.00 2.81 -10.07
C GLN A 21 17.89 2.45 -8.59
N VAL A 22 18.22 1.21 -8.21
CA VAL A 22 18.27 0.83 -6.78
C VAL A 22 19.36 1.66 -6.08
N VAL A 23 18.97 2.46 -5.10
CA VAL A 23 19.88 3.30 -4.33
C VAL A 23 20.76 2.41 -3.45
N GLY A 24 22.08 2.58 -3.57
CA GLY A 24 23.07 1.75 -2.89
C GLY A 24 23.31 0.39 -3.54
N SER A 25 22.93 0.22 -4.81
CA SER A 25 23.02 -1.05 -5.51
C SER A 25 24.45 -1.58 -5.63
N ARG A 26 24.70 -2.81 -5.19
CA ARG A 26 25.97 -3.53 -5.43
C ARG A 26 25.96 -4.32 -6.74
N PHE A 27 24.80 -4.41 -7.39
CA PHE A 27 24.63 -5.09 -8.68
C PHE A 27 24.74 -4.11 -9.86
N GLU A 28 25.94 -3.60 -10.14
CA GLU A 28 26.20 -2.58 -11.18
C GLU A 28 25.62 -2.94 -12.56
N LYS A 29 25.69 -4.21 -12.96
CA LYS A 29 25.12 -4.66 -14.23
C LYS A 29 23.60 -4.50 -14.27
N LEU A 30 22.90 -4.76 -13.17
CA LEU A 30 21.44 -4.55 -13.10
C LEU A 30 21.10 -3.06 -13.18
N ALA A 31 21.86 -2.24 -12.46
CA ALA A 31 21.73 -0.79 -12.50
C ALA A 31 21.89 -0.25 -13.93
N LYS A 32 22.96 -0.69 -14.63
CA LYS A 32 23.22 -0.33 -16.03
C LYS A 32 22.05 -0.71 -16.95
N LEU A 33 21.62 -1.97 -16.93
CA LEU A 33 20.52 -2.43 -17.78
C LEU A 33 19.22 -1.66 -17.52
N TYR A 34 18.91 -1.39 -16.24
CA TYR A 34 17.74 -0.64 -15.86
C TYR A 34 17.80 0.82 -16.35
N ASN A 35 18.95 1.48 -16.21
CA ASN A 35 19.16 2.86 -16.68
C ASN A 35 19.11 2.98 -18.20
N GLU A 36 19.59 1.96 -18.91
CA GLU A 36 19.48 1.84 -20.37
C GLU A 36 18.05 1.48 -20.83
N LYS A 37 17.07 1.40 -19.91
CA LYS A 37 15.68 0.99 -20.17
C LYS A 37 15.53 -0.40 -20.77
N ARG A 38 16.56 -1.25 -20.64
CA ARG A 38 16.56 -2.65 -21.06
C ARG A 38 15.90 -3.51 -19.99
N TYR A 39 14.61 -3.28 -19.76
CA TYR A 39 13.91 -3.84 -18.60
C TYR A 39 13.75 -5.35 -18.67
N GLU A 40 13.55 -5.94 -19.85
CA GLU A 40 13.48 -7.40 -20.03
C GLU A 40 14.83 -8.06 -19.74
N ASP A 41 15.92 -7.50 -20.27
CA ASP A 41 17.28 -7.97 -19.98
C ASP A 41 17.62 -7.83 -18.49
N CYS A 42 17.26 -6.69 -17.88
CA CYS A 42 17.44 -6.45 -16.46
C CYS A 42 16.64 -7.48 -15.66
N LEU A 43 15.38 -7.70 -16.02
CA LEU A 43 14.49 -8.67 -15.38
C LEU A 43 15.04 -10.09 -15.48
N TYR A 44 15.43 -10.55 -16.67
CA TYR A 44 16.03 -11.87 -16.89
C TYR A 44 17.31 -12.04 -16.06
N LYS A 45 18.14 -11.00 -16.02
CA LYS A 45 19.39 -11.04 -15.25
C LYS A 45 19.12 -11.05 -13.75
N SER A 46 18.18 -10.26 -13.26
CA SER A 46 17.75 -10.26 -11.87
C SER A 46 17.18 -11.61 -11.46
N ASP A 47 16.31 -12.20 -12.28
CA ASP A 47 15.73 -13.52 -12.04
C ASP A 47 16.82 -14.59 -11.94
N THR A 48 17.80 -14.57 -12.85
CA THR A 48 18.98 -15.45 -12.81
C THR A 48 19.74 -15.34 -11.48
N TYR A 49 19.88 -14.14 -10.90
CA TYR A 49 20.52 -13.99 -9.59
C TYR A 49 19.69 -14.61 -8.45
N THR A 50 18.38 -14.79 -8.60
CA THR A 50 17.54 -15.45 -7.60
C THR A 50 17.73 -16.97 -7.52
N TYR A 51 18.31 -17.58 -8.56
CA TYR A 51 18.62 -19.03 -8.58
C TYR A 51 20.04 -19.39 -8.16
N LYS A 52 20.98 -18.44 -8.22
CA LYS A 52 22.39 -18.70 -7.90
C LYS A 52 22.63 -18.76 -6.40
N ASP A 53 23.38 -19.75 -5.93
CA ASP A 53 23.64 -19.96 -4.50
C ASP A 53 24.20 -18.72 -3.78
N LYS A 54 25.11 -18.00 -4.43
CA LYS A 54 25.74 -16.79 -3.89
C LYS A 54 24.80 -15.60 -3.76
N THR A 55 23.74 -15.52 -4.59
CA THR A 55 22.92 -14.31 -4.71
C THR A 55 21.44 -14.53 -4.44
N LYS A 56 20.97 -15.78 -4.30
CA LYS A 56 19.55 -16.12 -4.08
C LYS A 56 18.95 -15.54 -2.80
N ARG A 57 19.81 -15.19 -1.84
CA ARG A 57 19.42 -14.59 -0.56
C ARG A 57 19.48 -13.06 -0.57
N GLU A 58 20.10 -12.45 -1.58
CA GLU A 58 20.22 -11.00 -1.70
C GLU A 58 18.86 -10.38 -2.02
N ALA A 59 18.58 -9.22 -1.43
CA ALA A 59 17.30 -8.54 -1.59
C ALA A 59 17.23 -7.75 -2.91
N GLU A 60 18.33 -7.09 -3.30
CA GLU A 60 18.39 -6.19 -4.46
C GLU A 60 17.86 -6.79 -5.77
N PRO A 61 18.18 -8.05 -6.16
CA PRO A 61 17.62 -8.62 -7.38
C PRO A 61 16.09 -8.61 -7.40
N TYR A 62 15.43 -8.88 -6.28
CA TYR A 62 13.97 -8.84 -6.19
C TYR A 62 13.42 -7.41 -6.32
N LEU A 63 14.16 -6.40 -5.85
CA LEU A 63 13.79 -5.00 -6.04
C LEU A 63 13.88 -4.59 -7.51
N TYR A 64 14.97 -4.96 -8.20
CA TYR A 64 15.09 -4.73 -9.64
C TYR A 64 13.99 -5.44 -10.43
N MET A 65 13.64 -6.69 -10.10
CA MET A 65 12.51 -7.37 -10.74
C MET A 65 11.22 -6.56 -10.56
N SER A 66 10.95 -6.09 -9.34
CA SER A 66 9.77 -5.25 -9.05
C SER A 66 9.74 -3.98 -9.91
N MET A 67 10.87 -3.27 -9.99
CA MET A 67 11.01 -2.04 -10.76
C MET A 67 10.87 -2.30 -12.26
N CYS A 68 11.48 -3.36 -12.80
CA CYS A 68 11.37 -3.73 -14.21
C CYS A 68 9.92 -4.07 -14.58
N TYR A 69 9.25 -4.93 -13.80
CA TYR A 69 7.84 -5.24 -14.01
C TYR A 69 6.94 -3.99 -13.94
N TYR A 70 7.26 -3.03 -13.07
CA TYR A 70 6.52 -1.76 -13.01
C TYR A 70 6.74 -0.87 -14.25
N GLN A 71 7.94 -0.88 -14.83
CA GLN A 71 8.21 -0.15 -16.07
C GLN A 71 7.52 -0.82 -17.25
N ILE A 72 7.62 -2.15 -17.34
CA ILE A 72 6.95 -2.99 -18.34
C ILE A 72 5.43 -2.78 -18.28
N SER A 73 4.83 -2.68 -17.09
CA SER A 73 3.38 -2.47 -16.95
C SER A 73 2.88 -1.11 -17.45
N LYS A 74 3.77 -0.20 -17.85
CA LYS A 74 3.43 1.12 -18.40
C LYS A 74 3.74 1.21 -19.90
N MET A 75 4.23 0.14 -20.49
CA MET A 75 4.47 0.08 -21.92
C MET A 75 3.15 -0.22 -22.64
N GLU A 76 3.00 0.35 -23.83
CA GLU A 76 1.82 0.17 -24.69
C GLU A 76 2.14 -0.69 -25.92
N ASP A 77 3.34 -1.28 -25.97
CA ASP A 77 3.78 -2.17 -27.03
C ASP A 77 2.96 -3.49 -27.00
N PRO A 78 2.31 -3.89 -28.11
CA PRO A 78 1.45 -5.09 -28.15
C PRO A 78 2.16 -6.38 -27.75
N ASP A 79 3.40 -6.58 -28.19
CA ASP A 79 4.16 -7.80 -27.90
C ASP A 79 4.48 -7.84 -26.40
N ILE A 80 4.86 -6.71 -25.82
CA ILE A 80 5.10 -6.58 -24.37
C ILE A 80 3.82 -6.82 -23.57
N LEU A 81 2.67 -6.33 -24.03
CA LEU A 81 1.39 -6.55 -23.36
C LEU A 81 0.97 -8.03 -23.39
N GLU A 82 1.24 -8.73 -24.49
CA GLU A 82 1.01 -10.16 -24.65
C GLU A 82 1.94 -11.01 -23.78
N ASP A 83 3.23 -10.68 -23.75
CA ASP A 83 4.24 -11.40 -22.97
C ASP A 83 4.13 -11.15 -21.45
N TYR A 84 3.68 -9.94 -21.07
CA TYR A 84 3.62 -9.51 -19.66
C TYR A 84 2.23 -9.01 -19.21
N PRO A 85 1.15 -9.79 -19.38
CA PRO A 85 -0.23 -9.36 -19.11
C PRO A 85 -0.50 -9.12 -17.61
N LYS A 86 0.43 -9.54 -16.75
CA LYS A 86 0.36 -9.41 -15.28
C LYS A 86 1.54 -8.62 -14.72
N ALA A 87 2.16 -7.76 -15.52
CA ALA A 87 3.36 -7.00 -15.15
C ALA A 87 3.19 -6.26 -13.81
N LEU A 88 2.12 -5.48 -13.62
CA LEU A 88 1.91 -4.75 -12.36
C LEU A 88 1.75 -5.70 -11.15
N LYS A 89 0.99 -6.78 -11.32
CA LYS A 89 0.81 -7.81 -10.28
C LYS A 89 2.15 -8.47 -9.93
N ASN A 90 3.00 -8.72 -10.92
CA ASN A 90 4.35 -9.25 -10.71
C ASN A 90 5.23 -8.23 -10.00
N SER A 91 5.13 -6.93 -10.32
CA SER A 91 5.84 -5.88 -9.60
C SER A 91 5.55 -5.93 -8.10
N ILE A 92 4.27 -5.93 -7.71
CA ILE A 92 3.83 -6.05 -6.31
C ILE A 92 4.38 -7.33 -5.66
N LYS A 93 4.25 -8.47 -6.34
CA LYS A 93 4.76 -9.77 -5.85
C LYS A 93 6.26 -9.71 -5.54
N TYR A 94 7.06 -9.16 -6.44
CA TYR A 94 8.51 -9.09 -6.27
C TYR A 94 8.93 -8.03 -5.24
N LEU A 95 8.16 -6.95 -5.08
CA LEU A 95 8.39 -5.98 -4.00
C LEU A 95 8.17 -6.60 -2.61
N ILE A 96 7.12 -7.41 -2.45
CA ILE A 96 6.85 -8.13 -1.20
C ILE A 96 7.97 -9.16 -0.92
N LYS A 97 8.48 -9.84 -1.96
CA LYS A 97 9.64 -10.74 -1.81
C LYS A 97 10.89 -9.97 -1.38
N PHE A 98 11.14 -8.81 -1.99
CA PHE A 98 12.22 -7.90 -1.62
C PHE A 98 12.15 -7.53 -0.13
N LYS A 99 11.00 -7.02 0.36
CA LYS A 99 10.82 -6.67 1.79
C LYS A 99 11.12 -7.86 2.72
N ARG A 100 10.71 -9.08 2.34
CA ARG A 100 11.02 -10.30 3.12
C ARG A 100 12.50 -10.66 3.16
N LYS A 101 13.28 -10.26 2.14
CA LYS A 101 14.73 -10.51 2.07
C LYS A 101 15.53 -9.42 2.75
N ASP A 102 15.09 -8.17 2.65
CA ASP A 102 15.74 -7.01 3.28
C ASP A 102 15.37 -6.87 4.76
N LYS A 103 15.75 -7.85 5.58
CA LYS A 103 15.33 -7.94 6.99
C LYS A 103 15.74 -6.76 7.86
N LYS A 104 16.77 -6.02 7.46
CA LYS A 104 17.31 -4.85 8.19
C LYS A 104 16.87 -3.53 7.57
N ASP A 105 16.00 -3.56 6.56
CA ASP A 105 15.54 -2.38 5.82
C ASP A 105 16.66 -1.49 5.27
N GLU A 106 17.79 -2.12 4.92
CA GLU A 106 18.98 -1.44 4.43
C GLU A 106 18.73 -0.79 3.07
N TYR A 107 17.99 -1.48 2.20
CA TYR A 107 17.59 -1.01 0.88
C TYR A 107 16.18 -0.42 0.89
N PHE A 108 15.30 -0.94 1.75
CA PHE A 108 13.90 -0.52 1.84
C PHE A 108 13.81 0.98 2.15
N THR A 109 14.54 1.43 3.18
CA THR A 109 14.56 2.83 3.58
C THR A 109 15.14 3.73 2.49
N LYS A 110 16.20 3.28 1.82
CA LYS A 110 16.86 4.03 0.72
C LYS A 110 16.01 4.14 -0.54
N ASN A 111 15.06 3.22 -0.73
CA ASN A 111 14.22 3.13 -1.92
C ASN A 111 12.73 3.35 -1.58
N ILE A 112 12.44 4.02 -0.46
CA ILE A 112 11.10 4.18 0.11
C ILE A 112 10.14 4.87 -0.86
N ASP A 113 10.61 5.76 -1.73
CA ASP A 113 9.77 6.43 -2.72
C ASP A 113 9.13 5.43 -3.70
N PHE A 114 9.91 4.47 -4.19
CA PHE A 114 9.39 3.42 -5.07
C PHE A 114 8.47 2.47 -4.30
N VAL A 115 8.82 2.11 -3.06
CA VAL A 115 7.96 1.28 -2.20
C VAL A 115 6.60 1.96 -1.97
N ASN A 116 6.59 3.24 -1.58
CA ASN A 116 5.40 4.04 -1.35
C ASN A 116 4.55 4.17 -2.62
N LYS A 117 5.21 4.32 -3.78
CA LYS A 117 4.53 4.37 -5.07
C LYS A 117 3.75 3.09 -5.35
N ILE A 118 4.36 1.92 -5.18
CA ILE A 118 3.67 0.64 -5.35
C ILE A 118 2.63 0.43 -4.24
N GLY A 119 2.93 0.83 -3.01
CA GLY A 119 2.01 0.80 -1.88
C GLY A 119 0.72 1.57 -2.17
N LYS A 120 0.82 2.78 -2.74
CA LYS A 120 -0.33 3.57 -3.18
C LYS A 120 -1.18 2.84 -4.21
N LEU A 121 -0.57 2.23 -5.23
CA LEU A 121 -1.31 1.45 -6.24
C LEU A 121 -2.08 0.28 -5.61
N ILE A 122 -1.48 -0.41 -4.63
CA ILE A 122 -2.14 -1.49 -3.89
C ILE A 122 -3.35 -0.96 -3.12
N ILE A 123 -3.23 0.18 -2.44
CA ILE A 123 -4.31 0.81 -1.69
C ILE A 123 -5.43 1.28 -2.62
N ASP A 124 -5.09 1.89 -3.76
CA ASP A 124 -6.06 2.35 -4.75
C ASP A 124 -6.88 1.16 -5.29
N GLU A 125 -6.23 0.03 -5.61
CA GLU A 125 -6.91 -1.19 -6.04
C GLU A 125 -7.76 -1.81 -4.92
N ALA A 126 -7.26 -1.83 -3.68
CA ALA A 126 -8.03 -2.28 -2.51
C ALA A 126 -9.31 -1.44 -2.31
N ASN A 127 -9.19 -0.12 -2.43
CA ASN A 127 -10.29 0.82 -2.30
C ASN A 127 -11.33 0.67 -3.42
N ASN A 128 -10.91 0.37 -4.65
CA ASN A 128 -11.84 0.08 -5.74
C ASN A 128 -12.67 -1.17 -5.43
N TYR A 129 -12.02 -2.27 -5.03
CA TYR A 129 -12.76 -3.46 -4.61
C TYR A 129 -13.65 -3.24 -3.39
N TYR A 130 -13.21 -2.41 -2.45
CA TYR A 130 -14.01 -2.03 -1.28
C TYR A 130 -15.28 -1.27 -1.69
N LYS A 131 -15.17 -0.29 -2.59
CA LYS A 131 -16.32 0.47 -3.14
C LYS A 131 -17.30 -0.44 -3.89
N ASP A 132 -16.78 -1.43 -4.60
CA ASP A 132 -17.57 -2.47 -5.29
C ASP A 132 -18.15 -3.52 -4.31
N LYS A 133 -17.97 -3.34 -3.00
CA LYS A 133 -18.37 -4.27 -1.93
C LYS A 133 -17.75 -5.67 -2.08
N ASN A 134 -16.68 -5.79 -2.85
CA ASN A 134 -15.89 -7.02 -2.96
C ASN A 134 -14.88 -7.08 -1.81
N TYR A 135 -15.40 -7.26 -0.59
CA TYR A 135 -14.60 -7.21 0.63
C TYR A 135 -13.51 -8.30 0.68
N ARG A 136 -13.73 -9.45 0.04
CA ARG A 136 -12.71 -10.51 -0.07
C ARG A 136 -11.49 -10.05 -0.87
N LYS A 137 -11.71 -9.42 -2.03
CA LYS A 137 -10.61 -8.87 -2.83
C LYS A 137 -9.99 -7.65 -2.16
N ALA A 138 -10.80 -6.74 -1.60
CA ALA A 138 -10.30 -5.59 -0.85
C ALA A 138 -9.34 -6.02 0.27
N ALA A 139 -9.75 -6.99 1.11
CA ALA A 139 -8.90 -7.55 2.15
C ALA A 139 -7.61 -8.17 1.60
N THR A 140 -7.66 -8.79 0.41
CA THR A 140 -6.47 -9.37 -0.23
C THR A 140 -5.44 -8.32 -0.60
N HIS A 141 -5.86 -7.19 -1.16
CA HIS A 141 -4.96 -6.08 -1.52
C HIS A 141 -4.47 -5.33 -0.27
N PHE A 142 -5.33 -5.07 0.71
CA PHE A 142 -4.88 -4.52 2.00
C PHE A 142 -3.84 -5.42 2.69
N LYS A 143 -4.00 -6.76 2.62
CA LYS A 143 -2.97 -7.72 3.10
C LYS A 143 -1.67 -7.69 2.31
N GLN A 144 -1.68 -7.27 1.05
CA GLN A 144 -0.44 -7.06 0.29
C GLN A 144 0.29 -5.82 0.78
N TYR A 145 -0.45 -4.72 1.03
CA TYR A 145 0.11 -3.51 1.61
C TYR A 145 0.69 -3.76 3.00
N SER A 146 -0.02 -4.49 3.87
CA SER A 146 0.49 -4.79 5.22
C SER A 146 1.71 -5.71 5.25
N LYS A 147 2.06 -6.37 4.12
CA LYS A 147 3.35 -7.09 4.00
C LYS A 147 4.52 -6.14 3.69
N LEU A 148 4.24 -4.96 3.15
CA LEU A 148 5.23 -3.90 2.95
C LEU A 148 5.39 -3.06 4.21
N PHE A 149 4.28 -2.75 4.86
CA PHE A 149 4.18 -1.91 6.06
C PHE A 149 3.48 -2.68 7.20
N PRO A 150 4.15 -3.68 7.81
CA PRO A 150 3.57 -4.52 8.86
C PRO A 150 3.24 -3.77 10.15
N GLU A 151 3.80 -2.59 10.36
CA GLU A 151 3.53 -1.69 11.47
C GLU A 151 2.21 -0.90 11.31
N ASP A 152 1.64 -0.83 10.10
CA ASP A 152 0.42 -0.06 9.85
C ASP A 152 -0.84 -0.80 10.37
N ASN A 153 -1.19 -0.54 11.62
CA ASN A 153 -2.36 -1.13 12.26
C ASN A 153 -3.69 -0.56 11.76
N ASN A 154 -3.70 0.61 11.10
CA ASN A 154 -4.89 1.15 10.43
C ASN A 154 -5.36 0.18 9.35
N ILE A 155 -4.41 -0.27 8.52
CA ILE A 155 -4.69 -1.23 7.45
C ILE A 155 -5.05 -2.61 8.01
N LYS A 156 -4.41 -3.07 9.11
CA LYS A 156 -4.80 -4.34 9.74
C LYS A 156 -6.23 -4.32 10.25
N TYR A 157 -6.68 -3.23 10.84
CA TYR A 157 -8.06 -3.10 11.28
C TYR A 157 -9.03 -3.16 10.09
N MET A 158 -8.71 -2.49 8.97
CA MET A 158 -9.48 -2.58 7.72
C MET A 158 -9.49 -4.00 7.12
N ILE A 159 -8.38 -4.73 7.14
CA ILE A 159 -8.31 -6.15 6.73
C ILE A 159 -9.30 -6.96 7.55
N GLY A 160 -9.32 -6.75 8.87
CA GLY A 160 -10.23 -7.44 9.78
C GLY A 160 -11.69 -7.13 9.49
N ALA A 161 -12.03 -5.84 9.36
CA ALA A 161 -13.39 -5.39 9.02
C ALA A 161 -13.88 -5.98 7.69
N CYS A 162 -13.07 -5.92 6.62
CA CYS A 162 -13.40 -6.56 5.35
C CYS A 162 -13.52 -8.09 5.49
N GLY A 163 -12.69 -8.72 6.33
CA GLY A 163 -12.75 -10.14 6.63
C GLY A 163 -14.09 -10.58 7.23
N MET A 164 -14.64 -9.79 8.14
CA MET A 164 -15.96 -10.03 8.74
C MET A 164 -17.07 -10.02 7.68
N LEU A 165 -17.08 -9.02 6.80
CA LEU A 165 -18.07 -8.94 5.71
C LEU A 165 -17.85 -9.99 4.60
N ALA A 166 -16.64 -10.54 4.48
CA ALA A 166 -16.32 -11.59 3.52
C ALA A 166 -16.58 -13.02 4.05
N ASN A 167 -17.21 -13.15 5.23
CA ASN A 167 -17.45 -14.38 5.97
C ASN A 167 -16.17 -15.14 6.36
N ASN A 168 -15.06 -14.41 6.52
CA ASN A 168 -13.79 -14.94 7.01
C ASN A 168 -13.61 -14.54 8.49
N TYR A 169 -14.52 -15.04 9.33
CA TYR A 169 -14.69 -14.54 10.71
C TYR A 169 -13.47 -14.78 11.60
N SER A 170 -12.85 -15.96 11.51
CA SER A 170 -11.69 -16.30 12.35
C SER A 170 -10.52 -15.37 12.09
N GLU A 171 -10.14 -15.20 10.83
CA GLU A 171 -9.05 -14.31 10.46
C GLU A 171 -9.44 -12.83 10.65
N GLY A 172 -10.68 -12.46 10.31
CA GLY A 172 -11.20 -11.11 10.47
C GLY A 172 -11.15 -10.63 11.92
N GLN A 173 -11.67 -11.46 12.84
CA GLN A 173 -11.67 -11.19 14.27
C GLN A 173 -10.25 -11.08 14.82
N LYS A 174 -9.34 -11.97 14.39
CA LYS A 174 -7.93 -11.92 14.78
C LYS A 174 -7.29 -10.58 14.43
N TYR A 175 -7.46 -10.13 13.18
CA TYR A 175 -6.92 -8.85 12.74
C TYR A 175 -7.50 -7.66 13.52
N ILE A 176 -8.81 -7.67 13.80
CA ILE A 176 -9.47 -6.64 14.60
C ILE A 176 -8.89 -6.59 16.02
N SER A 177 -8.82 -7.74 16.70
CA SER A 177 -8.37 -7.82 18.09
C SER A 177 -6.90 -7.45 18.25
N GLU A 178 -6.04 -7.86 17.31
CA GLU A 178 -4.62 -7.52 17.37
C GLU A 178 -4.39 -6.03 17.05
N ALA A 179 -5.06 -5.50 16.01
CA ALA A 179 -4.86 -4.12 15.61
C ALA A 179 -5.39 -3.12 16.66
N ILE A 180 -6.54 -3.38 17.27
CA ILE A 180 -7.16 -2.41 18.19
C ILE A 180 -6.35 -2.19 19.47
N VAL A 181 -5.66 -3.22 19.96
CA VAL A 181 -4.79 -3.12 21.14
C VAL A 181 -3.71 -2.08 20.89
N THR A 182 -2.96 -2.24 19.80
CA THR A 182 -1.89 -1.30 19.46
C THR A 182 -2.43 0.09 19.08
N LEU A 183 -3.55 0.18 18.36
CA LEU A 183 -4.14 1.48 18.03
C LEU A 183 -4.55 2.29 19.27
N VAL A 184 -5.08 1.64 20.31
CA VAL A 184 -5.42 2.29 21.58
C VAL A 184 -4.17 2.74 22.33
N GLU A 185 -3.11 1.93 22.33
CA GLU A 185 -1.81 2.29 22.93
C GLU A 185 -1.16 3.47 22.20
N ASP A 186 -1.14 3.45 20.87
CA ASP A 186 -0.61 4.51 20.02
C ASP A 186 -1.38 5.82 20.23
N TYR A 187 -2.71 5.75 20.37
CA TYR A 187 -3.54 6.91 20.68
C TYR A 187 -3.24 7.49 22.06
N LYS A 188 -3.15 6.66 23.11
CA LYS A 188 -2.89 7.10 24.49
C LYS A 188 -1.51 7.72 24.67
N SER A 189 -0.52 7.24 23.92
CA SER A 189 0.87 7.69 24.03
C SER A 189 1.18 8.95 23.22
N GLU A 190 0.17 9.57 22.58
CA GLU A 190 0.32 10.69 21.64
C GLU A 190 1.37 10.46 20.54
N LYS A 191 1.80 9.20 20.32
CA LYS A 191 2.84 8.81 19.35
C LYS A 191 2.39 8.96 17.88
N SER A 192 1.23 9.59 17.74
CA SER A 192 0.55 10.04 16.53
C SER A 192 0.03 8.88 15.70
N LEU A 193 -1.29 8.85 15.54
CA LEU A 193 -2.03 8.13 14.50
C LEU A 193 -1.68 8.62 13.07
N LYS A 194 -0.51 9.26 12.86
CA LYS A 194 -0.18 9.99 11.64
C LYS A 194 0.73 9.17 10.73
N ASN A 195 0.27 8.01 10.29
CA ASN A 195 0.39 7.76 8.86
C ASN A 195 -0.84 8.42 8.22
N ILE A 196 -0.73 9.73 7.95
CA ILE A 196 -1.84 10.59 7.45
C ILE A 196 -2.55 9.94 6.25
N ASN A 197 -1.80 9.13 5.48
CA ASN A 197 -2.31 8.46 4.30
C ASN A 197 -3.31 7.32 4.58
N THR A 198 -3.30 6.69 5.77
CA THR A 198 -4.18 5.55 6.08
C THR A 198 -5.19 5.82 7.21
N SER A 199 -5.16 7.00 7.83
CA SER A 199 -6.11 7.39 8.88
C SER A 199 -7.57 7.38 8.39
N LYS A 200 -7.81 7.86 7.16
CA LYS A 200 -9.13 7.81 6.53
C LYS A 200 -9.62 6.37 6.32
N ILE A 201 -8.71 5.45 6.01
CA ILE A 201 -9.03 4.03 5.86
C ILE A 201 -9.43 3.44 7.22
N LEU A 202 -8.76 3.83 8.31
CA LEU A 202 -9.17 3.41 9.66
C LEU A 202 -10.57 3.96 10.03
N GLU A 203 -10.85 5.22 9.71
CA GLU A 203 -12.18 5.81 9.91
C GLU A 203 -13.27 4.98 9.20
N GLU A 204 -13.06 4.67 7.92
CA GLU A 204 -13.96 3.82 7.12
C GLU A 204 -14.09 2.41 7.71
N ALA A 205 -12.99 1.84 8.23
CA ALA A 205 -12.99 0.51 8.84
C ALA A 205 -13.82 0.45 10.13
N PHE A 206 -13.77 1.49 10.98
CA PHE A 206 -14.64 1.58 12.16
C PHE A 206 -16.12 1.67 11.80
N ILE A 207 -16.46 2.46 10.77
CA ILE A 207 -17.84 2.57 10.28
C ILE A 207 -18.31 1.22 9.74
N LEU A 208 -17.47 0.58 8.92
CA LEU A 208 -17.77 -0.72 8.31
C LEU A 208 -18.01 -1.80 9.36
N TYR A 209 -17.09 -1.94 10.32
CA TYR A 209 -17.16 -2.99 11.33
C TYR A 209 -18.29 -2.76 12.34
N SER A 210 -18.49 -1.51 12.78
CA SER A 210 -19.61 -1.19 13.68
C SER A 210 -20.97 -1.46 13.02
N SER A 211 -21.11 -1.18 11.71
CA SER A 211 -22.32 -1.52 10.95
C SER A 211 -22.53 -3.03 10.85
N TYR A 212 -21.45 -3.79 10.61
CA TYR A 212 -21.49 -5.26 10.64
C TYR A 212 -22.01 -5.78 11.99
N LEU A 213 -21.49 -5.24 13.11
CA LEU A 213 -21.90 -5.66 14.45
C LEU A 213 -23.37 -5.38 14.74
N VAL A 214 -23.92 -4.24 14.27
CA VAL A 214 -25.36 -3.96 14.38
C VAL A 214 -26.17 -5.01 13.62
N ASN A 215 -25.78 -5.32 12.38
CA ASN A 215 -26.47 -6.33 11.56
C ASN A 215 -26.40 -7.73 12.18
N ASP A 216 -25.31 -8.04 12.86
CA ASP A 216 -25.09 -9.29 13.61
C ASP A 216 -25.72 -9.27 15.01
N LYS A 217 -26.54 -8.26 15.33
CA LYS A 217 -27.23 -8.05 16.62
C LYS A 217 -26.30 -7.92 17.83
N LYS A 218 -25.03 -7.59 17.62
CA LYS A 218 -24.02 -7.33 18.65
C LYS A 218 -23.96 -5.84 18.98
N ILE A 219 -25.07 -5.31 19.49
CA ILE A 219 -25.27 -3.86 19.66
C ILE A 219 -24.26 -3.25 20.64
N ASP A 220 -23.97 -3.92 21.76
CA ASP A 220 -23.01 -3.42 22.74
C ASP A 220 -21.58 -3.36 22.18
N SER A 221 -21.20 -4.37 21.39
CA SER A 221 -19.92 -4.36 20.67
C SER A 221 -19.86 -3.24 19.63
N ALA A 222 -20.96 -2.98 18.94
CA ALA A 222 -21.06 -1.87 17.98
C ALA A 222 -20.88 -0.52 18.68
N LYS A 223 -21.56 -0.31 19.82
CA LYS A 223 -21.44 0.89 20.67
C LYS A 223 -20.02 1.07 21.18
N SER A 224 -19.41 0.01 21.71
CA SER A 224 -18.01 0.05 22.17
C SER A 224 -17.04 0.41 21.03
N THR A 225 -17.22 -0.21 19.86
CA THR A 225 -16.39 0.06 18.67
C THR A 225 -16.49 1.52 18.22
N ILE A 226 -17.70 2.06 18.10
CA ILE A 226 -17.89 3.45 17.63
C ILE A 226 -17.49 4.49 18.69
N ASN A 227 -17.56 4.15 19.98
CA ASN A 227 -17.03 4.98 21.07
C ASN A 227 -15.51 5.14 20.95
N ILE A 228 -14.78 4.06 20.66
CA ILE A 228 -13.33 4.13 20.42
C ILE A 228 -13.04 4.99 19.20
N ALA A 229 -13.78 4.77 18.10
CA ALA A 229 -13.63 5.58 16.89
C ALA A 229 -13.86 7.08 17.15
N LYS A 230 -14.82 7.43 18.01
CA LYS A 230 -15.08 8.81 18.44
C LYS A 230 -13.92 9.44 19.19
N GLN A 231 -13.21 8.67 19.99
CA GLN A 231 -12.00 9.14 20.66
C GLN A 231 -10.89 9.38 19.63
N PHE A 232 -10.70 8.46 18.68
CA PHE A 232 -9.63 8.60 17.68
C PHE A 232 -9.90 9.72 16.68
N PHE A 233 -11.16 9.94 16.33
CA PHE A 233 -11.60 10.89 15.30
C PHE A 233 -12.69 11.85 15.85
N PRO A 234 -12.36 12.71 16.83
CA PRO A 234 -13.35 13.54 17.52
C PRO A 234 -14.05 14.52 16.56
N ASN A 235 -13.34 14.95 15.51
CA ASN A 235 -13.82 15.91 14.53
C ASN A 235 -14.38 15.26 13.24
N SER A 236 -14.45 13.92 13.16
CA SER A 236 -15.04 13.28 11.97
C SER A 236 -16.56 13.40 11.99
N GLY A 237 -17.11 14.03 10.97
CA GLY A 237 -18.55 14.08 10.72
C GLY A 237 -19.15 12.69 10.51
N ASN A 238 -18.47 11.80 9.76
CA ASN A 238 -18.98 10.46 9.47
C ASN A 238 -19.05 9.59 10.74
N ILE A 239 -18.00 9.63 11.58
CA ILE A 239 -18.01 8.93 12.87
C ILE A 239 -19.11 9.50 13.77
N THR A 240 -19.33 10.81 13.74
CA THR A 240 -20.42 11.45 14.50
C THR A 240 -21.80 10.94 14.07
N ILE A 241 -22.05 10.87 12.77
CA ILE A 241 -23.30 10.34 12.21
C ILE A 241 -23.47 8.88 12.64
N GLN A 242 -22.46 8.05 12.44
CA GLN A 242 -22.51 6.63 12.77
C GLN A 242 -22.74 6.37 14.26
N TYR A 243 -22.07 7.14 15.13
CA TYR A 243 -22.25 7.10 16.58
C TYR A 243 -23.71 7.37 16.96
N ASN A 244 -24.31 8.42 16.38
CA ASN A 244 -25.70 8.79 16.66
C ASN A 244 -26.69 7.73 16.15
N VAL A 245 -26.40 7.10 15.02
CA VAL A 245 -27.23 5.99 14.48
C VAL A 245 -27.19 4.79 15.43
N ILE A 246 -26.00 4.32 15.80
CA ILE A 246 -25.82 3.14 16.65
C ILE A 246 -26.45 3.34 18.04
N ASN A 247 -26.30 4.52 18.63
CA ASN A 247 -26.85 4.80 19.97
C ASN A 247 -28.38 4.93 20.01
N LYS A 248 -29.04 5.01 18.85
CA LYS A 248 -30.50 4.96 18.74
C LYS A 248 -31.05 3.54 18.53
N VAL A 249 -30.17 2.56 18.26
CA VAL A 249 -30.57 1.16 18.13
C VAL A 249 -30.91 0.62 19.53
N LYS A 250 -32.15 0.11 19.67
CA LYS A 250 -32.67 -0.52 20.88
C LYS A 250 -32.16 -1.94 21.02
#